data_AF-A0AAN7H4C4-F1
#
_entry.id   AF-A0AAN7H4C4-F1
#
_cell.length_a   1.000
_cell.length_b   1.000
_cell.length_c   1.000
_cell.angle_alpha   90.00
_cell.angle_beta   90.00
_cell.angle_gamma   90.00
#
_symmetry.space_group_name_H-M   'P 1'
#
loop_
_entity.id
_entity.type
_entity.pdbx_description
1 polymer ?
#
loop_
_entity_poly.entity_id
_entity_poly.type
_entity_poly.pdbx_seq_one_letter_code
_entity_poly.pdbx_strand_id
1 'polypeptide(L)'
;MDPSPNEDVVKTIQKILDPYIRPREEVAHIRRILALHLNSCVDDGIVADPLALVDAAKPASLSTARGLHRDYLEALNANIQARNEYKAQIYKRTPQLEEEVADSVETGQDTIQEHLSIIQLQKKRERLEVIQKHLELLKRKPAASEGFMKSEEIFKDSRPLPKVPGDLVTALGLDRTATSAHLKDLIDQLEKHVLRTKLLLKREEQLLEQVKSRSTTTPDTITDSAKLEALSKTRVELISWIETELSKASKDDTDGAGGDPAFRKSRGPINPINMDDQLASIKEKYTQYTEARKALLQLVSQQPKPDIKPRSEDQESQSATSFDPAPSAHLLAPYLEQLLAISREQKGLITQKSHLNNTIVKQVKENCRILDHLAAESQLIPAHPMPGAGRSKSGFSEAVSTAADKAEVSGRIQPWVFAADAAKIATLETAAEKIDEGQIAVESSMRTLAEMDVLLGKEAGKQKQDGEEDLWLDGSQQPENTRKHTDKRGSKVIQPKTVFDMLDGNLGLLRSEQEPL
;
A
#
# COMPACT_ATOMS: atom_id res chain seq x y z
N MET A 1 -21.80 48.80 6.99
CA MET A 1 -20.44 49.38 6.93
C MET A 1 -19.60 48.45 7.76
N ASP A 2 -19.19 47.33 7.17
CA ASP A 2 -18.50 46.26 7.89
C ASP A 2 -17.00 46.40 7.65
N PRO A 3 -16.16 46.39 8.70
CA PRO A 3 -14.72 46.54 8.57
C PRO A 3 -14.13 45.29 7.89
N SER A 4 -13.24 45.53 6.93
CA SER A 4 -12.64 44.48 6.11
C SER A 4 -11.79 43.50 6.94
N PRO A 5 -11.83 42.18 6.65
CA PRO A 5 -11.15 41.12 7.40
C PRO A 5 -9.61 41.21 7.43
N ASN A 6 -9.02 42.12 6.65
CA ASN A 6 -7.56 42.29 6.57
C ASN A 6 -6.99 43.02 7.79
N GLU A 7 -7.76 43.90 8.46
CA GLU A 7 -7.28 44.62 9.64
C GLU A 7 -7.10 43.69 10.85
N ASP A 8 -7.97 42.69 10.99
CA ASP A 8 -7.94 41.78 12.13
C ASP A 8 -6.75 40.83 12.05
N VAL A 9 -6.39 40.39 10.84
CA VAL A 9 -5.18 39.59 10.60
C VAL A 9 -3.92 40.39 10.96
N VAL A 10 -3.83 41.65 10.54
CA VAL A 10 -2.68 42.52 10.87
C VAL A 10 -2.57 42.74 12.38
N LYS A 11 -3.70 42.97 13.07
CA LYS A 11 -3.73 43.11 14.54
C LYS A 11 -3.33 41.82 15.27
N THR A 12 -3.67 40.64 14.74
CA THR A 12 -3.21 39.36 15.32
C THR A 12 -1.72 39.13 15.13
N ILE A 13 -1.18 39.44 13.95
CA ILE A 13 0.25 39.34 13.68
C ILE A 13 1.05 40.30 14.56
N GLN A 14 0.56 41.54 14.71
CA GLN A 14 1.19 42.53 15.58
C GLN A 14 1.25 42.05 17.04
N LYS A 15 0.15 41.51 17.59
CA LYS A 15 0.14 40.93 18.94
C LYS A 15 1.11 39.76 19.14
N ILE A 16 1.35 38.96 18.09
CA ILE A 16 2.32 37.84 18.14
C ILE A 16 3.75 38.36 18.08
N LEU A 17 3.99 39.47 17.37
CA LEU A 17 5.32 40.04 17.18
C LEU A 17 5.69 41.05 18.28
N ASP A 18 4.74 41.65 18.99
CA ASP A 18 4.97 42.62 20.07
C ASP A 18 5.97 42.14 21.16
N PRO A 19 6.00 40.85 21.56
CA PRO A 19 7.02 40.35 22.50
C PRO A 19 8.45 40.30 21.92
N TYR A 20 8.57 40.27 20.60
CA TYR A 20 9.84 40.10 19.87
C TYR A 20 10.32 41.42 19.22
N ILE A 21 9.42 42.38 19.00
CA ILE A 21 9.73 43.72 18.49
C ILE A 21 10.02 44.63 19.69
N ARG A 22 11.31 44.84 19.98
CA ARG A 22 11.71 45.84 20.99
C ARG A 22 11.61 47.25 20.41
N PRO A 23 11.15 48.25 21.18
CA PRO A 23 11.13 49.64 20.74
C PRO A 23 12.55 50.13 20.46
N ARG A 24 12.67 51.05 19.50
CA ARG A 24 13.96 51.57 19.02
C ARG A 24 14.82 52.15 20.14
N GLU A 25 14.19 52.69 21.19
CA GLU A 25 14.84 53.24 22.38
C GLU A 25 15.50 52.16 23.24
N GLU A 26 14.82 51.03 23.48
CA GLU A 26 15.40 49.89 24.20
C GLU A 26 16.57 49.29 23.41
N VAL A 27 16.44 49.17 22.09
CA VAL A 27 17.53 48.68 21.23
C VAL A 27 18.73 49.62 21.29
N ALA A 28 18.51 50.94 21.25
CA ALA A 28 19.58 51.92 21.40
C ALA A 28 20.23 51.88 22.79
N HIS A 29 19.43 51.67 23.84
CA HIS A 29 19.91 51.52 25.22
C HIS A 29 20.77 50.25 25.38
N ILE A 30 20.30 49.11 24.87
CA ILE A 30 21.04 47.85 24.87
C ILE A 30 22.36 48.00 24.09
N ARG A 31 22.32 48.61 22.90
CA ARG A 31 23.54 48.90 22.12
C ARG A 31 24.53 49.79 22.88
N ARG A 32 24.04 50.76 23.65
CA ARG A 32 24.89 51.62 24.48
C ARG A 32 25.51 50.84 25.64
N ILE A 33 24.75 50.00 26.32
CA ILE A 33 25.27 49.13 27.40
C ILE A 33 26.30 48.14 26.84
N LEU A 34 26.00 47.51 25.71
CA LEU A 34 26.94 46.59 25.05
C LEU A 34 28.20 47.31 24.59
N ALA A 35 28.10 48.51 24.02
CA ALA A 35 29.26 49.30 23.64
C ALA A 35 30.13 49.66 24.85
N LEU A 36 29.51 50.04 25.98
CA LEU A 36 30.22 50.31 27.23
C LEU A 36 30.88 49.05 27.80
N HIS A 37 30.18 47.91 27.77
CA HIS A 37 30.73 46.63 28.24
C HIS A 37 31.88 46.16 27.36
N LEU A 38 31.74 46.20 26.04
CA LEU A 38 32.80 45.87 25.10
C LEU A 38 34.00 46.79 25.29
N ASN A 39 33.79 48.09 25.45
CA ASN A 39 34.88 49.03 25.75
C ASN A 39 35.57 48.69 27.07
N SER A 40 34.83 48.27 28.12
CA SER A 40 35.43 47.84 29.39
C SER A 40 36.15 46.48 29.32
N CYS A 41 35.81 45.63 28.35
CA CYS A 41 36.55 44.39 28.08
C CYS A 41 37.79 44.60 27.20
N VAL A 42 37.97 45.81 26.66
CA VAL A 42 39.07 46.20 25.75
C VAL A 42 40.18 46.98 26.50
N ASP A 43 40.10 47.08 27.82
CA ASP A 43 41.19 47.59 28.65
C ASP A 43 42.35 46.57 28.71
N ASP A 44 43.15 46.52 27.64
CA ASP A 44 44.62 46.35 27.62
C ASP A 44 45.08 45.99 26.19
N GLY A 45 45.28 47.01 25.36
CA GLY A 45 46.03 46.90 24.10
C GLY A 45 45.18 47.03 22.84
N ILE A 46 45.71 47.79 21.88
CA ILE A 46 45.17 48.01 20.54
C ILE A 46 44.76 46.67 19.91
N VAL A 47 43.47 46.48 19.64
CA VAL A 47 42.93 45.30 18.97
C VAL A 47 43.36 45.35 17.49
N ALA A 48 44.56 44.87 17.20
CA ALA A 48 45.08 44.73 15.84
C ALA A 48 44.63 43.43 15.17
N ASP A 49 44.14 42.45 15.94
CA ASP A 49 43.64 41.18 15.41
C ASP A 49 42.11 41.10 15.42
N PRO A 50 41.48 40.52 14.39
CA PRO A 50 40.04 40.31 14.38
C PRO A 50 39.66 39.43 15.58
N LEU A 51 38.60 39.80 16.30
CA LEU A 51 38.04 39.10 17.48
C LEU A 51 37.79 37.58 17.26
N ALA A 52 37.81 37.12 16.01
CA ALA A 52 37.75 35.72 15.61
C ALA A 52 39.03 34.91 15.87
N LEU A 53 40.17 35.56 16.14
CA LEU A 53 41.48 34.93 16.34
C LEU A 53 41.99 35.00 17.79
N VAL A 54 41.20 35.52 18.73
CA VAL A 54 41.57 35.47 20.15
C VAL A 54 41.51 34.02 20.61
N ASP A 55 42.68 33.45 20.86
CA ASP A 55 42.84 32.08 21.32
C ASP A 55 42.12 31.89 22.67
N ALA A 56 41.01 31.14 22.65
CA ALA A 56 40.18 30.84 23.81
C ALA A 56 40.88 29.97 24.87
N ALA A 57 42.18 29.70 24.70
CA ALA A 57 43.00 28.95 25.63
C ALA A 57 43.33 29.72 26.93
N LYS A 58 43.17 31.04 26.96
CA LYS A 58 43.35 31.81 28.20
C LYS A 58 42.02 31.94 28.96
N PRO A 59 41.93 31.48 30.22
CA PRO A 59 40.74 31.66 31.03
C PRO A 59 40.50 33.16 31.25
N ALA A 60 39.34 33.67 30.81
CA ALA A 60 38.94 35.04 31.05
C ALA A 60 38.88 35.32 32.55
N SER A 61 39.38 36.48 32.99
CA SER A 61 39.44 36.86 34.40
C SER A 61 38.03 36.97 34.99
N LEU A 62 37.75 36.16 36.00
CA LEU A 62 36.46 36.08 36.73
C LEU A 62 36.12 37.35 37.55
N SER A 63 36.94 38.40 37.48
CA SER A 63 36.88 39.56 38.36
C SER A 63 35.72 40.52 38.06
N THR A 64 35.18 40.51 36.84
CA THR A 64 34.24 41.55 36.37
C THR A 64 32.84 41.01 36.07
N ALA A 65 32.65 39.68 36.05
CA ALA A 65 31.39 39.04 35.69
C ALA A 65 30.49 38.76 36.91
N ARG A 66 29.24 39.23 36.90
CA ARG A 66 28.24 39.01 37.97
C ARG A 66 27.03 38.25 37.46
N GLY A 67 26.48 37.33 38.26
CA GLY A 67 25.27 36.56 37.94
C GLY A 67 25.50 35.47 36.88
N LEU A 68 24.52 35.23 36.01
CA LEU A 68 24.53 34.18 34.96
C LEU A 68 25.79 34.19 34.07
N HIS A 69 26.38 35.37 33.83
CA HIS A 69 27.61 35.47 33.05
C HIS A 69 28.80 34.80 33.76
N ARG A 70 28.87 34.87 35.09
CA ARG A 70 29.88 34.18 35.89
C ARG A 70 29.70 32.67 35.79
N ASP A 71 28.49 32.17 35.95
CA ASP A 71 28.19 30.73 35.87
C ASP A 71 28.52 30.17 34.49
N TYR A 72 28.26 30.95 33.43
CA TYR A 72 28.67 30.62 32.08
C TYR A 72 30.20 30.54 31.91
N LEU A 73 30.93 31.53 32.42
CA LEU A 73 32.40 31.52 32.37
C LEU A 73 33.01 30.38 33.19
N GLU A 74 32.40 30.04 34.33
CA GLU A 74 32.79 28.90 35.16
C GLU A 74 32.57 27.57 34.41
N ALA A 75 31.40 27.39 33.79
CA ALA A 75 31.12 26.21 32.97
C ALA A 75 32.04 26.12 31.75
N LEU A 76 32.37 27.25 31.13
CA LEU A 76 33.31 27.31 30.00
C LEU A 76 34.73 26.93 30.44
N ASN A 77 35.20 27.45 31.56
CA ASN A 77 36.50 27.07 32.13
C ASN A 77 36.55 25.59 32.49
N ALA A 78 35.50 25.04 33.10
CA ALA A 78 35.38 23.61 33.38
C ALA A 78 35.40 22.76 32.10
N ASN A 79 34.76 23.23 31.01
CA ASN A 79 34.80 22.55 29.71
C ASN A 79 36.21 22.54 29.10
N ILE A 80 36.91 23.68 29.16
CA ILE A 80 38.30 23.78 28.69
C ILE A 80 39.19 22.83 29.49
N GLN A 81 39.05 22.79 30.82
CA GLN A 81 39.78 21.87 31.68
C GLN A 81 39.49 20.41 31.32
N ALA A 82 38.22 20.01 31.19
CA ALA A 82 37.84 18.65 30.82
C ALA A 82 38.40 18.24 29.44
N ARG A 83 38.42 19.16 28.48
CA ARG A 83 39.03 18.92 27.15
C ARG A 83 40.53 18.74 27.25
N ASN A 84 41.22 19.54 28.05
CA ASN A 84 42.65 19.44 28.25
C ASN A 84 43.02 18.14 28.98
N GLU A 85 42.24 17.74 29.98
CA GLU A 85 42.40 16.46 30.67
C GLU A 85 42.16 15.27 29.73
N TYR A 86 41.13 15.33 28.89
CA TYR A 86 40.86 14.31 27.88
C TYR A 86 42.01 14.18 26.88
N LYS A 87 42.52 15.31 26.37
CA LYS A 87 43.71 15.31 25.50
C LYS A 87 44.92 14.73 26.22
N ALA A 88 45.18 15.14 27.46
CA ALA A 88 46.28 14.60 28.26
C ALA A 88 46.14 13.08 28.51
N GLN A 89 44.91 12.58 28.68
CA GLN A 89 44.65 11.14 28.81
C GLN A 89 44.85 10.38 27.49
N ILE A 90 44.52 11.00 26.34
CA ILE A 90 44.87 10.44 25.02
C ILE A 90 46.38 10.32 24.89
N TYR A 91 47.13 11.41 25.11
CA TYR A 91 48.59 11.40 25.01
C TYR A 91 49.25 10.39 25.97
N LYS A 92 48.72 10.23 27.20
CA LYS A 92 49.16 9.19 28.14
C LYS A 92 48.81 7.76 27.73
N ARG A 93 47.81 7.58 26.86
CA ARG A 93 47.37 6.28 26.33
C ARG A 93 48.07 5.90 25.03
N THR A 94 48.62 6.87 24.30
CA THR A 94 49.42 6.69 23.08
C THR A 94 50.92 7.06 23.23
N PRO A 95 51.66 6.63 24.28
CA PRO A 95 53.10 6.91 24.35
C PRO A 95 53.97 5.92 23.53
N GLN A 96 53.40 5.13 22.62
CA GLN A 96 54.15 4.13 21.83
C GLN A 96 54.27 4.44 20.32
N LEU A 97 53.83 5.61 19.85
CA LEU A 97 53.86 5.94 18.41
C LEU A 97 54.58 7.25 18.06
N GLU A 98 55.11 7.98 19.02
CA GLU A 98 55.72 9.31 18.76
C GLU A 98 57.26 9.30 18.69
N GLU A 99 57.95 8.17 18.89
CA GLU A 99 59.42 8.10 18.68
C GLU A 99 59.86 7.82 17.22
N GLU A 100 58.95 7.57 16.28
CA GLU A 100 59.28 7.31 14.86
C GLU A 100 58.75 8.37 13.86
N VAL A 101 58.53 9.63 14.28
CA VAL A 101 58.01 10.68 13.36
C VAL A 101 59.13 11.44 12.62
N ALA A 102 60.28 10.80 12.38
CA ALA A 102 61.36 11.39 11.57
C ALA A 102 61.41 10.86 10.13
N ASP A 103 60.82 9.71 9.83
CA ASP A 103 60.78 9.15 8.47
C ASP A 103 59.36 8.69 8.16
N SER A 104 58.96 8.77 6.88
CA SER A 104 57.72 8.18 6.31
C SER A 104 56.52 9.13 6.17
N VAL A 105 56.55 9.97 5.13
CA VAL A 105 55.33 10.54 4.54
C VAL A 105 54.49 9.47 3.81
N GLU A 106 55.06 8.28 3.57
CA GLU A 106 54.38 7.14 2.91
C GLU A 106 53.48 6.32 3.86
N THR A 107 53.79 6.22 5.16
CA THR A 107 52.97 5.46 6.13
C THR A 107 51.67 6.16 6.52
N GLY A 108 51.52 7.45 6.21
CA GLY A 108 50.27 8.18 6.45
C GLY A 108 49.10 7.64 5.62
N GLN A 109 49.34 7.14 4.41
CA GLN A 109 48.30 6.52 3.60
C GLN A 109 47.96 5.10 4.07
N ASP A 110 48.98 4.32 4.44
CA ASP A 110 48.79 2.95 4.94
C ASP A 110 48.06 2.94 6.29
N THR A 111 48.40 3.83 7.22
CA THR A 111 47.70 3.97 8.51
C THR A 111 46.23 4.40 8.35
N ILE A 112 45.93 5.26 7.37
CA ILE A 112 44.54 5.64 7.04
C ILE A 112 43.79 4.45 6.43
N GLN A 113 44.41 3.71 5.51
CA GLN A 113 43.81 2.52 4.91
C GLN A 113 43.56 1.43 5.95
N GLU A 114 44.51 1.20 6.86
CA GLU A 114 44.36 0.31 8.00
C GLU A 114 43.20 0.75 8.90
N HIS A 115 43.12 2.03 9.25
CA HIS A 115 42.01 2.56 10.07
C HIS A 115 40.65 2.41 9.37
N LEU A 116 40.59 2.65 8.06
CA LEU A 116 39.39 2.42 7.26
C LEU A 116 39.00 0.93 7.24
N SER A 117 39.97 0.03 7.10
CA SER A 117 39.74 -1.42 7.14
C SER A 117 39.19 -1.86 8.50
N ILE A 118 39.71 -1.30 9.61
CA ILE A 118 39.24 -1.56 10.97
C ILE A 118 37.80 -1.08 11.13
N ILE A 119 37.47 0.13 10.66
CA ILE A 119 36.10 0.65 10.70
C ILE A 119 35.15 -0.23 9.87
N GLN A 120 35.57 -0.67 8.69
CA GLN A 120 34.77 -1.56 7.86
C GLN A 120 34.55 -2.91 8.56
N LEU A 121 35.57 -3.44 9.23
CA LEU A 121 35.49 -4.69 9.98
C LEU A 121 34.57 -4.56 11.21
N GLN A 122 34.63 -3.43 11.92
CA GLN A 122 33.72 -3.11 13.02
C GLN A 122 32.27 -3.04 12.53
N LYS A 123 32.00 -2.34 11.42
CA LYS A 123 30.67 -2.28 10.80
C LYS A 123 30.16 -3.67 10.39
N LYS A 124 31.03 -4.52 9.85
CA LYS A 124 30.67 -5.92 9.50
C LYS A 124 30.33 -6.72 10.76
N ARG A 125 31.11 -6.58 11.83
CA ARG A 125 30.85 -7.24 13.12
C ARG A 125 29.52 -6.81 13.72
N GLU A 126 29.22 -5.51 13.73
CA GLU A 126 27.93 -4.99 14.24
C GLU A 126 26.75 -5.55 13.45
N ARG A 127 26.85 -5.61 12.11
CA ARG A 127 25.82 -6.23 11.25
C ARG A 127 25.61 -7.70 11.59
N LEU A 128 26.70 -8.47 11.77
CA LEU A 128 26.61 -9.87 12.14
C LEU A 128 26.00 -10.06 13.54
N GLU A 129 26.33 -9.20 14.50
CA GLU A 129 25.76 -9.24 15.84
C GLU A 129 24.25 -8.95 15.80
N VAL A 130 23.80 -8.00 14.97
CA VAL A 130 22.37 -7.73 14.75
C VAL A 130 21.68 -8.94 14.13
N ILE A 131 22.26 -9.55 13.09
CA ILE A 131 21.71 -10.78 12.47
C ILE A 131 21.63 -11.91 13.50
N GLN A 132 22.67 -12.11 14.31
CA GLN A 132 22.68 -13.13 15.36
C GLN A 132 21.59 -12.86 16.39
N LYS A 133 21.43 -11.63 16.87
CA LYS A 133 20.34 -11.23 17.78
C LYS A 133 18.97 -11.55 17.18
N HIS A 134 18.75 -11.24 15.90
CA HIS A 134 17.49 -11.57 15.23
C HIS A 134 17.29 -13.08 15.04
N LEU A 135 18.35 -13.83 14.77
CA LEU A 135 18.30 -15.29 14.69
C LEU A 135 17.98 -15.92 16.05
N GLU A 136 18.57 -15.41 17.13
CA GLU A 136 18.25 -15.81 18.51
C GLU A 136 16.79 -15.46 18.86
N LEU A 137 16.31 -14.28 18.47
CA LEU A 137 14.90 -13.91 18.65
C LEU A 137 13.96 -14.81 17.86
N LEU A 138 14.33 -15.19 16.63
CA LEU A 138 13.57 -16.14 15.83
C LEU A 138 13.57 -17.53 16.46
N LYS A 139 14.71 -18.02 16.96
CA LYS A 139 14.81 -19.29 17.70
C LYS A 139 13.97 -19.30 18.98
N ARG A 140 13.81 -18.15 19.65
CA ARG A 140 12.95 -18.01 20.83
C ARG A 140 11.46 -17.99 20.49
N LYS A 141 11.08 -17.74 19.22
CA LYS A 141 9.67 -17.81 18.82
C LYS A 141 9.25 -19.28 18.71
N PRO A 142 8.08 -19.66 19.27
CA PRO A 142 7.62 -21.04 19.27
C PRO A 142 7.47 -21.59 17.84
N ALA A 143 7.18 -20.72 16.87
CA ALA A 143 7.05 -21.05 15.45
C ALA A 143 8.33 -21.59 14.77
N ALA A 144 9.51 -21.35 15.36
CA ALA A 144 10.80 -21.85 14.83
C ALA A 144 11.26 -23.15 15.51
N SER A 145 10.50 -23.67 16.49
CA SER A 145 10.82 -24.95 17.11
C SER A 145 10.46 -26.10 16.17
N GLU A 146 11.32 -27.12 16.07
CA GLU A 146 11.13 -28.30 15.22
C GLU A 146 9.85 -29.10 15.55
N GLY A 147 9.20 -28.80 16.67
CA GLY A 147 7.92 -29.38 17.10
C GLY A 147 6.67 -28.58 16.72
N PHE A 148 6.78 -27.29 16.39
CA PHE A 148 5.61 -26.40 16.24
C PHE A 148 4.67 -26.79 15.10
N MET A 149 5.20 -27.45 14.07
CA MET A 149 4.45 -27.94 12.91
C MET A 149 4.32 -29.46 12.89
N LYS A 150 4.45 -30.13 14.04
CA LYS A 150 4.09 -31.55 14.14
C LYS A 150 2.57 -31.62 14.23
N SER A 151 1.93 -32.02 13.13
CA SER A 151 0.48 -32.28 13.05
C SER A 151 0.00 -33.14 14.22
N GLU A 152 0.79 -34.13 14.61
CA GLU A 152 0.54 -35.02 15.73
C GLU A 152 0.42 -34.32 17.09
N GLU A 153 1.10 -33.17 17.31
CA GLU A 153 1.02 -32.36 18.54
C GLU A 153 -0.12 -31.33 18.48
N ILE A 154 -0.32 -30.72 17.32
CA ILE A 154 -1.39 -29.72 17.08
C ILE A 154 -2.78 -30.36 17.22
N PHE A 155 -2.92 -31.64 16.83
CA PHE A 155 -4.20 -32.34 16.84
C PHE A 155 -4.43 -33.22 18.08
N LYS A 156 -3.54 -33.25 19.09
CA LYS A 156 -3.71 -34.07 20.32
C LYS A 156 -4.97 -33.71 21.10
N ASP A 157 -5.30 -32.42 21.16
CA ASP A 157 -6.46 -31.90 21.89
C ASP A 157 -7.70 -31.75 20.99
N SER A 158 -7.60 -32.12 19.72
CA SER A 158 -8.69 -32.04 18.75
C SER A 158 -9.40 -33.39 18.60
N ARG A 159 -10.72 -33.34 18.35
CA ARG A 159 -11.52 -34.53 18.04
C ARG A 159 -10.89 -35.25 16.82
N PRO A 160 -10.67 -36.58 16.85
CA PRO A 160 -10.03 -37.27 15.75
C PRO A 160 -10.80 -37.03 14.45
N LEU A 161 -10.12 -36.46 13.46
CA LEU A 161 -10.71 -36.23 12.15
C LEU A 161 -11.12 -37.58 11.54
N PRO A 162 -12.25 -37.64 10.81
CA PRO A 162 -12.63 -38.85 10.08
C PRO A 162 -11.49 -39.23 9.12
N LYS A 163 -11.09 -40.51 9.15
CA LYS A 163 -10.04 -41.03 8.26
C LYS A 163 -10.46 -40.80 6.81
N VAL A 164 -9.70 -39.97 6.10
CA VAL A 164 -9.89 -39.73 4.68
C VAL A 164 -9.65 -41.06 3.95
N PRO A 165 -10.51 -41.47 2.98
CA PRO A 165 -10.29 -42.68 2.20
C PRO A 165 -8.91 -42.64 1.53
N GLY A 166 -8.12 -43.68 1.73
CA GLY A 166 -6.75 -43.79 1.18
C GLY A 166 -6.69 -43.64 -0.34
N ASP A 167 -7.80 -43.92 -1.03
CA ASP A 167 -7.96 -43.80 -2.48
C ASP A 167 -7.77 -42.36 -3.00
N LEU A 168 -8.09 -41.34 -2.18
CA LEU A 168 -7.90 -39.93 -2.56
C LEU A 168 -6.45 -39.48 -2.38
N VAL A 169 -5.71 -40.10 -1.45
CA VAL A 169 -4.29 -39.78 -1.20
C VAL A 169 -3.38 -40.51 -2.20
N THR A 170 -3.74 -41.74 -2.58
CA THR A 170 -3.05 -42.45 -3.68
C THR A 170 -3.36 -41.86 -5.05
N ALA A 171 -4.56 -41.30 -5.27
CA ALA A 171 -4.88 -40.55 -6.49
C ALA A 171 -3.98 -39.31 -6.68
N LEU A 172 -3.62 -38.61 -5.60
CA LEU A 172 -2.69 -37.47 -5.65
C LEU A 172 -1.21 -37.89 -5.78
N GLY A 173 -0.86 -39.10 -5.33
CA GLY A 173 0.51 -39.61 -5.34
C GLY A 173 0.94 -40.36 -6.61
N LEU A 174 -0.01 -40.84 -7.42
CA LEU A 174 0.25 -41.68 -8.60
C LEU A 174 0.20 -40.93 -9.94
N ASP A 175 0.13 -39.59 -9.92
CA ASP A 175 -0.34 -38.81 -11.08
C ASP A 175 0.75 -38.04 -11.85
N ARG A 176 2.01 -38.51 -11.82
CA ARG A 176 3.07 -37.91 -12.67
C ARG A 176 3.20 -38.53 -14.06
N THR A 177 2.69 -39.74 -14.28
CA THR A 177 2.74 -40.42 -15.60
C THR A 177 1.35 -40.61 -16.21
N ALA A 178 0.30 -40.74 -15.39
CA ALA A 178 -1.09 -40.83 -15.82
C ALA A 178 -1.69 -39.49 -16.30
N THR A 179 -1.25 -38.35 -15.72
CA THR A 179 -1.60 -36.99 -16.18
C THR A 179 -1.32 -36.77 -17.66
N SER A 180 -0.24 -37.32 -18.22
CA SER A 180 0.12 -37.05 -19.62
C SER A 180 -0.86 -37.67 -20.63
N ALA A 181 -1.40 -38.85 -20.33
CA ALA A 181 -2.42 -39.50 -21.15
C ALA A 181 -3.81 -38.90 -20.89
N HIS A 182 -4.11 -38.54 -19.64
CA HIS A 182 -5.37 -37.90 -19.28
C HIS A 182 -5.48 -36.47 -19.84
N LEU A 183 -4.37 -35.72 -19.88
CA LEU A 183 -4.31 -34.39 -20.51
C LEU A 183 -4.54 -34.47 -22.01
N LYS A 184 -3.98 -35.47 -22.70
CA LYS A 184 -4.25 -35.67 -24.13
C LYS A 184 -5.71 -36.01 -24.39
N ASP A 185 -6.30 -36.89 -23.59
CA ASP A 185 -7.72 -37.21 -23.70
C ASP A 185 -8.61 -35.98 -23.39
N LEU A 186 -8.21 -35.15 -22.42
CA LEU A 186 -8.91 -33.89 -22.14
C LEU A 186 -8.79 -32.86 -23.27
N ILE A 187 -7.62 -32.78 -23.91
CA ILE A 187 -7.38 -31.94 -25.09
C ILE A 187 -8.23 -32.45 -26.26
N ASP A 188 -8.25 -33.75 -26.53
CA ASP A 188 -9.06 -34.36 -27.59
C ASP A 188 -10.56 -34.13 -27.35
N GLN A 189 -11.01 -34.21 -26.10
CA GLN A 189 -12.37 -33.86 -25.71
C GLN A 189 -12.67 -32.38 -25.93
N LEU A 190 -11.77 -31.48 -25.54
CA LEU A 190 -11.89 -30.04 -25.75
C LEU A 190 -11.96 -29.73 -27.25
N GLU A 191 -11.07 -30.29 -28.06
CA GLU A 191 -11.06 -30.13 -29.52
C GLU A 191 -12.37 -30.61 -30.15
N LYS A 192 -12.88 -31.78 -29.73
CA LYS A 192 -14.17 -32.30 -30.17
C LYS A 192 -15.33 -31.37 -29.78
N HIS A 193 -15.29 -30.80 -28.58
CA HIS A 193 -16.29 -29.83 -28.14
C HIS A 193 -16.20 -28.52 -28.94
N VAL A 194 -15.00 -28.00 -29.17
CA VAL A 194 -14.76 -26.80 -29.99
C VAL A 194 -15.20 -27.01 -31.43
N LEU A 195 -14.95 -28.17 -32.02
CA LEU A 195 -15.43 -28.47 -33.37
C LEU A 195 -16.95 -28.56 -33.43
N ARG A 196 -17.60 -29.20 -32.44
CA ARG A 196 -19.06 -29.26 -32.36
C ARG A 196 -19.69 -27.87 -32.19
N THR A 197 -19.13 -27.04 -31.31
CA THR A 197 -19.66 -25.67 -31.09
C THR A 197 -19.45 -24.80 -32.32
N LYS A 198 -18.30 -24.90 -33.01
CA LYS A 198 -18.08 -24.21 -34.29
C LYS A 198 -19.08 -24.65 -35.37
N LEU A 199 -19.42 -25.95 -35.43
CA LEU A 199 -20.41 -26.45 -36.38
C LEU A 199 -21.82 -25.94 -36.03
N LEU A 200 -22.20 -25.96 -34.75
CA LEU A 200 -23.47 -25.41 -34.29
C LEU A 200 -23.57 -23.90 -34.58
N LEU A 201 -22.51 -23.14 -34.31
CA LEU A 201 -22.45 -21.71 -34.61
C LEU A 201 -22.67 -21.44 -36.10
N LYS A 202 -21.96 -22.15 -36.99
CA LYS A 202 -22.17 -22.02 -38.43
C LYS A 202 -23.60 -22.35 -38.86
N ARG A 203 -24.22 -23.35 -38.23
CA ARG A 203 -25.63 -23.69 -38.50
C ARG A 203 -26.57 -22.58 -38.06
N GLU A 204 -26.33 -21.99 -36.90
CA GLU A 204 -27.11 -20.86 -36.38
C GLU A 204 -26.91 -19.61 -37.24
N GLU A 205 -25.69 -19.29 -37.65
CA GLU A 205 -25.39 -18.19 -38.58
C GLU A 205 -26.13 -18.38 -39.92
N GLN A 206 -26.12 -19.59 -40.48
CA GLN A 206 -26.88 -19.90 -41.69
C GLN A 206 -28.40 -19.75 -41.49
N LEU A 207 -28.93 -20.17 -40.33
CA LEU A 207 -30.34 -19.95 -40.00
C LEU A 207 -30.64 -18.46 -39.84
N LEU A 208 -29.74 -17.69 -39.24
CA LEU A 208 -29.85 -16.26 -39.06
C LEU A 208 -29.84 -15.54 -40.43
N GLU A 209 -28.96 -15.93 -41.35
CA GLU A 209 -28.93 -15.43 -42.72
C GLU A 209 -30.18 -15.82 -43.52
N GLN A 210 -30.70 -17.04 -43.34
CA GLN A 210 -31.99 -17.46 -43.92
C GLN A 210 -33.17 -16.65 -43.36
N VAL A 211 -33.18 -16.35 -42.07
CA VAL A 211 -34.20 -15.51 -41.43
C VAL A 211 -34.06 -14.06 -41.90
N LYS A 212 -32.85 -13.52 -41.98
CA LYS A 212 -32.58 -12.17 -42.50
C LYS A 212 -32.99 -12.01 -43.95
N SER A 213 -32.65 -12.98 -44.80
CA SER A 213 -33.05 -12.96 -46.22
C SER A 213 -34.56 -13.13 -46.42
N ARG A 214 -35.24 -13.90 -45.56
CA ARG A 214 -36.72 -13.94 -45.49
C ARG A 214 -37.35 -12.68 -44.90
N SER A 215 -36.61 -11.95 -44.07
CA SER A 215 -37.01 -10.69 -43.41
C SER A 215 -36.61 -9.44 -44.22
N THR A 216 -36.63 -9.50 -45.55
CA THR A 216 -36.35 -8.36 -46.43
C THR A 216 -37.43 -7.27 -46.43
N THR A 217 -38.49 -7.42 -45.64
CA THR A 217 -39.40 -6.32 -45.30
C THR A 217 -39.06 -5.79 -43.92
N THR A 218 -38.09 -4.88 -43.83
CA THR A 218 -38.00 -3.96 -42.69
C THR A 218 -39.16 -2.97 -42.80
N PRO A 219 -40.20 -3.00 -41.93
CA PRO A 219 -41.16 -1.93 -41.92
C PRO A 219 -40.46 -0.68 -41.37
N ASP A 220 -40.26 0.33 -42.21
CA ASP A 220 -39.61 1.60 -41.87
C ASP A 220 -40.34 2.41 -40.78
N THR A 221 -41.47 1.91 -40.26
CA THR A 221 -42.20 2.50 -39.13
C THR A 221 -42.72 1.42 -38.18
N ILE A 222 -41.85 0.92 -37.30
CA ILE A 222 -42.28 0.07 -36.17
C ILE A 222 -43.05 0.96 -35.18
N THR A 223 -44.37 0.78 -35.11
CA THR A 223 -45.23 1.47 -34.14
C THR A 223 -44.76 1.20 -32.71
N ASP A 224 -44.74 2.23 -31.84
CA ASP A 224 -44.22 2.10 -30.47
C ASP A 224 -44.98 1.06 -29.63
N SER A 225 -46.24 0.77 -29.96
CA SER A 225 -47.00 -0.35 -29.37
C SER A 225 -46.38 -1.71 -29.67
N ALA A 226 -45.92 -1.95 -30.89
CA ALA A 226 -45.26 -3.20 -31.28
C ALA A 226 -43.88 -3.33 -30.62
N LYS A 227 -43.18 -2.21 -30.38
CA LYS A 227 -41.93 -2.20 -29.60
C LYS A 227 -42.18 -2.56 -28.15
N LEU A 228 -43.21 -2.00 -27.52
CA LEU A 228 -43.57 -2.32 -26.14
C LEU A 228 -44.00 -3.79 -26.01
N GLU A 229 -44.77 -4.31 -26.96
CA GLU A 229 -45.16 -5.72 -26.96
C GLU A 229 -43.95 -6.64 -27.16
N ALA A 230 -43.04 -6.32 -28.09
CA ALA A 230 -41.80 -7.05 -28.28
C ALA A 230 -40.93 -7.02 -27.01
N LEU A 231 -40.78 -5.86 -26.36
CA LEU A 231 -40.06 -5.73 -25.09
C LEU A 231 -40.74 -6.48 -23.94
N SER A 232 -42.06 -6.55 -23.93
CA SER A 232 -42.80 -7.34 -22.94
C SER A 232 -42.58 -8.84 -23.16
N LYS A 233 -42.57 -9.30 -24.42
CA LYS A 233 -42.29 -10.70 -24.77
C LYS A 233 -40.85 -11.08 -24.47
N THR A 234 -39.88 -10.24 -24.83
CA THR A 234 -38.48 -10.49 -24.47
C THR A 234 -38.29 -10.48 -22.97
N ARG A 235 -38.96 -9.59 -22.22
CA ARG A 235 -38.93 -9.61 -20.74
C ARG A 235 -39.47 -10.94 -20.20
N VAL A 236 -40.61 -11.42 -20.68
CA VAL A 236 -41.20 -12.69 -20.23
C VAL A 236 -40.30 -13.87 -20.57
N GLU A 237 -39.72 -13.89 -21.77
CA GLU A 237 -38.82 -14.97 -22.21
C GLU A 237 -37.51 -14.96 -21.43
N LEU A 238 -36.97 -13.78 -21.11
CA LEU A 238 -35.75 -13.64 -20.31
C LEU A 238 -35.98 -14.01 -18.84
N ILE A 239 -37.15 -13.67 -18.28
CA ILE A 239 -37.59 -14.17 -16.96
C ILE A 239 -37.69 -15.69 -17.00
N SER A 240 -38.40 -16.26 -17.99
CA SER A 240 -38.51 -17.71 -18.13
C SER A 240 -37.15 -18.38 -18.29
N TRP A 241 -36.24 -17.80 -19.07
CA TRP A 241 -34.89 -18.33 -19.23
C TRP A 241 -34.12 -18.28 -17.90
N ILE A 242 -34.14 -17.16 -17.18
CA ILE A 242 -33.53 -17.05 -15.85
C ILE A 242 -34.13 -18.06 -14.88
N GLU A 243 -35.45 -18.22 -14.85
CA GLU A 243 -36.13 -19.21 -14.01
C GLU A 243 -35.70 -20.63 -14.38
N THR A 244 -35.58 -20.95 -15.67
CA THR A 244 -35.11 -22.27 -16.10
C THR A 244 -33.64 -22.50 -15.75
N GLU A 245 -32.77 -21.50 -15.90
CA GLU A 245 -31.35 -21.62 -15.54
C GLU A 245 -31.15 -21.68 -14.02
N LEU A 246 -31.91 -20.92 -13.24
CA LEU A 246 -31.94 -21.05 -11.78
C LEU A 246 -32.46 -22.42 -11.33
N SER A 247 -33.47 -22.97 -12.02
CA SER A 247 -33.97 -24.31 -11.71
C SER A 247 -32.97 -25.42 -12.05
N LYS A 248 -32.12 -25.23 -13.07
CA LYS A 248 -31.02 -26.15 -13.40
C LYS A 248 -29.88 -26.04 -12.40
N ALA A 249 -29.47 -24.82 -12.03
CA ALA A 249 -28.45 -24.58 -11.02
C ALA A 249 -28.87 -25.11 -9.63
N SER A 250 -30.15 -24.98 -9.27
CA SER A 250 -30.68 -25.51 -8.01
C SER A 250 -30.73 -27.04 -7.94
N LYS A 251 -30.67 -27.74 -9.08
CA LYS A 251 -30.76 -29.21 -9.14
C LYS A 251 -29.40 -29.90 -9.06
N ASP A 252 -28.32 -29.20 -9.40
CA ASP A 252 -26.95 -29.74 -9.38
C ASP A 252 -26.37 -29.85 -7.96
N ASP A 253 -26.97 -29.16 -6.98
CA ASP A 253 -26.53 -29.18 -5.57
C ASP A 253 -27.30 -30.18 -4.67
N THR A 254 -28.14 -31.07 -5.23
CA THR A 254 -28.96 -32.02 -4.41
C THR A 254 -28.86 -33.50 -4.78
N ASP A 255 -27.99 -33.90 -5.70
CA ASP A 255 -27.69 -35.32 -5.95
C ASP A 255 -26.38 -35.72 -5.27
N GLY A 256 -26.38 -35.64 -3.94
CA GLY A 256 -25.17 -35.90 -3.15
C GLY A 256 -25.38 -35.98 -1.65
N ALA A 257 -26.34 -36.78 -1.17
CA ALA A 257 -26.26 -37.59 0.07
C ALA A 257 -27.64 -37.92 0.64
N GLY A 258 -27.88 -39.22 0.87
CA GLY A 258 -28.85 -39.69 1.86
C GLY A 258 -30.23 -40.05 1.30
N GLY A 259 -30.36 -41.25 0.73
CA GLY A 259 -31.67 -41.81 0.36
C GLY A 259 -31.63 -43.34 0.28
N ASP A 260 -32.14 -43.97 1.33
CA ASP A 260 -32.43 -45.39 1.52
C ASP A 260 -33.06 -46.07 0.28
N PRO A 261 -32.67 -47.31 -0.12
CA PRO A 261 -33.11 -47.92 -1.37
C PRO A 261 -34.43 -48.69 -1.19
N ALA A 262 -35.50 -48.02 -0.75
CA ALA A 262 -36.78 -48.68 -0.48
C ALA A 262 -38.03 -48.08 -1.17
N PHE A 263 -37.92 -46.96 -1.90
CA PHE A 263 -39.08 -46.37 -2.60
C PHE A 263 -38.81 -46.10 -4.09
N ARG A 264 -38.50 -47.17 -4.84
CA ARG A 264 -38.67 -47.17 -6.29
C ARG A 264 -39.68 -48.25 -6.68
N LYS A 265 -40.97 -47.98 -6.46
CA LYS A 265 -42.12 -48.60 -7.15
C LYS A 265 -43.40 -47.86 -6.77
N SER A 266 -43.71 -46.80 -7.51
CA SER A 266 -45.08 -46.48 -7.95
C SER A 266 -45.04 -45.17 -8.74
N ARG A 267 -44.75 -45.27 -10.04
CA ARG A 267 -45.14 -44.23 -10.99
C ARG A 267 -46.60 -44.53 -11.36
N GLY A 268 -47.52 -44.07 -10.52
CA GLY A 268 -48.95 -44.02 -10.80
C GLY A 268 -49.37 -42.60 -11.21
N PRO A 269 -50.42 -42.43 -12.01
CA PRO A 269 -50.86 -41.13 -12.50
C PRO A 269 -51.33 -40.24 -11.34
N ILE A 270 -51.04 -38.95 -11.45
CA ILE A 270 -51.34 -37.90 -10.50
C ILE A 270 -52.87 -37.81 -10.33
N ASN A 271 -53.38 -38.31 -9.21
CA ASN A 271 -54.77 -38.09 -8.80
C ASN A 271 -54.87 -36.68 -8.16
N PRO A 272 -55.75 -35.80 -8.65
CA PRO A 272 -55.91 -34.42 -8.12
C PRO A 272 -56.45 -34.39 -6.68
N ILE A 273 -56.98 -35.51 -6.19
CA ILE A 273 -57.61 -35.65 -4.86
C ILE A 273 -56.60 -35.43 -3.72
N ASN A 274 -55.30 -35.64 -3.95
CA ASN A 274 -54.28 -35.52 -2.89
C ASN A 274 -53.70 -34.09 -2.75
N MET A 275 -53.94 -33.20 -3.71
CA MET A 275 -53.47 -31.80 -3.62
C MET A 275 -54.32 -30.99 -2.65
N ASP A 276 -55.63 -31.22 -2.63
CA ASP A 276 -56.54 -30.53 -1.71
C ASP A 276 -56.30 -30.95 -0.26
N ASP A 277 -56.00 -32.21 -0.01
CA ASP A 277 -55.61 -32.72 1.32
C ASP A 277 -54.27 -32.14 1.78
N GLN A 278 -53.30 -32.02 0.86
CA GLN A 278 -52.03 -31.35 1.16
C GLN A 278 -52.24 -29.86 1.46
N LEU A 279 -53.07 -29.16 0.69
CA LEU A 279 -53.41 -27.76 0.95
C LEU A 279 -54.17 -27.58 2.26
N ALA A 280 -55.07 -28.50 2.63
CA ALA A 280 -55.74 -28.50 3.91
C ALA A 280 -54.74 -28.68 5.06
N SER A 281 -53.79 -29.61 4.94
CA SER A 281 -52.73 -29.82 5.94
C SER A 281 -51.79 -28.61 6.09
N ILE A 282 -51.49 -27.90 5.00
CA ILE A 282 -50.68 -26.69 5.02
C ILE A 282 -51.44 -25.55 5.70
N LYS A 283 -52.72 -25.40 5.40
CA LYS A 283 -53.59 -24.40 6.06
C LYS A 283 -53.68 -24.65 7.55
N GLU A 284 -53.88 -25.90 7.97
CA GLU A 284 -53.92 -26.28 9.39
C GLU A 284 -52.60 -26.00 10.11
N LYS A 285 -51.46 -26.33 9.49
CA LYS A 285 -50.14 -25.99 10.05
C LYS A 285 -49.94 -24.48 10.15
N TYR A 286 -50.42 -23.72 9.18
CA TYR A 286 -50.32 -22.27 9.19
C TYR A 286 -51.23 -21.64 10.26
N THR A 287 -52.44 -22.15 10.47
CA THR A 287 -53.32 -21.67 11.56
C THR A 287 -52.68 -21.94 12.92
N GLN A 288 -52.17 -23.16 13.15
CA GLN A 288 -51.45 -23.51 14.38
C GLN A 288 -50.23 -22.59 14.62
N TYR A 289 -49.45 -22.30 13.57
CA TYR A 289 -48.33 -21.37 13.65
C TYR A 289 -48.79 -19.95 14.04
N THR A 290 -49.87 -19.44 13.43
CA THR A 290 -50.38 -18.10 13.76
C THR A 290 -50.96 -18.01 15.16
N GLU A 291 -51.60 -19.07 15.65
CA GLU A 291 -52.13 -19.16 17.01
C GLU A 291 -50.98 -19.19 18.03
N ALA A 292 -49.97 -20.02 17.82
CA ALA A 292 -48.77 -20.05 18.66
C ALA A 292 -48.07 -18.68 18.70
N ARG A 293 -47.97 -18.00 17.55
CA ARG A 293 -47.38 -16.65 17.48
C ARG A 293 -48.24 -15.61 18.21
N LYS A 294 -49.57 -15.69 18.12
CA LYS A 294 -50.48 -14.82 18.87
C LYS A 294 -50.37 -15.08 20.38
N ALA A 295 -50.26 -16.34 20.81
CA ALA A 295 -50.06 -16.69 22.20
C ALA A 295 -48.72 -16.15 22.74
N LEU A 296 -47.65 -16.25 21.95
CA LEU A 296 -46.34 -15.68 22.30
C LEU A 296 -46.41 -14.16 22.41
N LEU A 297 -47.05 -13.48 21.45
CA LEU A 297 -47.26 -12.04 21.50
C LEU A 297 -48.13 -11.63 22.70
N GLN A 298 -49.15 -12.41 23.07
CA GLN A 298 -49.93 -12.16 24.28
C GLN A 298 -49.07 -12.28 25.53
N LEU A 299 -48.24 -13.32 25.63
CA LEU A 299 -47.33 -13.52 26.76
C LEU A 299 -46.31 -12.38 26.89
N VAL A 300 -45.77 -11.90 25.76
CA VAL A 300 -44.85 -10.74 25.73
C VAL A 300 -45.59 -9.43 26.05
N SER A 301 -46.83 -9.27 25.60
CA SER A 301 -47.64 -8.08 25.89
C SER A 301 -48.10 -7.99 27.35
N GLN A 302 -48.21 -9.14 28.03
CA GLN A 302 -48.58 -9.23 29.45
C GLN A 302 -47.39 -9.05 30.39
N GLN A 303 -46.18 -8.75 29.88
CA GLN A 303 -45.04 -8.48 30.75
C GLN A 303 -45.33 -7.22 31.59
N PRO A 304 -45.53 -7.35 32.92
CA PRO A 304 -45.80 -6.19 33.76
C PRO A 304 -44.54 -5.33 33.78
N LYS A 305 -44.68 -4.05 33.40
CA LYS A 305 -43.64 -3.04 33.56
C LYS A 305 -43.22 -3.04 35.04
N PRO A 306 -41.95 -3.29 35.39
CA PRO A 306 -41.51 -3.10 36.77
C PRO A 306 -41.55 -1.60 37.06
N ASP A 307 -42.49 -1.21 37.92
CA ASP A 307 -42.55 0.13 38.50
C ASP A 307 -41.40 0.24 39.51
N ILE A 308 -40.28 0.80 39.08
CA ILE A 308 -39.11 1.03 39.92
C ILE A 308 -39.38 2.27 40.77
N LYS A 309 -40.01 2.06 41.93
CA LYS A 309 -39.99 3.04 43.03
C LYS A 309 -38.63 2.99 43.72
N PRO A 310 -37.95 4.12 43.98
CA PRO A 310 -36.68 4.13 44.68
C PRO A 310 -36.87 3.69 46.13
N ARG A 311 -36.06 2.72 46.54
CA ARG A 311 -36.04 2.05 47.84
C ARG A 311 -35.41 2.97 48.89
N SER A 312 -36.22 3.43 49.85
CA SER A 312 -35.72 3.99 51.11
C SER A 312 -35.12 2.88 51.96
N GLU A 313 -34.00 3.18 52.61
CA GLU A 313 -33.31 2.34 53.58
C GLU A 313 -34.20 2.08 54.81
N ASP A 314 -33.85 1.02 55.54
CA ASP A 314 -34.45 0.51 56.79
C ASP A 314 -35.56 -0.54 56.66
N GLN A 315 -35.15 -1.82 56.66
CA GLN A 315 -35.44 -2.76 57.77
C GLN A 315 -34.84 -4.14 57.48
N GLU A 316 -34.09 -4.63 58.46
CA GLU A 316 -33.62 -6.01 58.57
C GLU A 316 -34.79 -7.01 58.73
N SER A 317 -34.49 -8.23 58.28
CA SER A 317 -35.03 -9.52 58.77
C SER A 317 -36.27 -10.11 58.08
N GLN A 318 -36.04 -11.35 57.60
CA GLN A 318 -36.97 -12.46 57.39
C GLN A 318 -37.77 -12.48 56.08
N SER A 319 -37.29 -13.22 55.09
CA SER A 319 -37.63 -14.65 54.93
C SER A 319 -37.04 -15.15 53.61
N ALA A 320 -35.94 -15.90 53.67
CA ALA A 320 -35.50 -16.72 52.57
C ALA A 320 -36.51 -17.87 52.41
N THR A 321 -37.51 -17.69 51.55
CA THR A 321 -38.30 -18.81 51.05
C THR A 321 -37.39 -19.57 50.09
N SER A 322 -36.80 -20.64 50.61
CA SER A 322 -36.18 -21.71 49.83
C SER A 322 -37.22 -22.30 48.89
N PHE A 323 -37.30 -21.79 47.68
CA PHE A 323 -37.80 -22.60 46.57
C PHE A 323 -36.67 -23.57 46.23
N ASP A 324 -36.91 -24.86 46.48
CA ASP A 324 -36.08 -25.93 45.93
C ASP A 324 -35.96 -25.70 44.42
N PRO A 325 -34.74 -25.56 43.86
CA PRO A 325 -34.58 -25.46 42.42
C PRO A 325 -35.01 -26.79 41.84
N ALA A 326 -35.98 -26.75 40.93
CA ALA A 326 -36.37 -27.92 40.14
C ALA A 326 -35.10 -28.60 39.57
N PRO A 327 -34.98 -29.94 39.59
CA PRO A 327 -33.75 -30.67 39.25
C PRO A 327 -33.22 -30.43 37.82
N SER A 328 -34.00 -29.76 36.97
CA SER A 328 -33.58 -29.29 35.64
C SER A 328 -32.62 -28.08 35.67
N ALA A 329 -32.58 -27.30 36.76
CA ALA A 329 -31.69 -26.14 36.88
C ALA A 329 -30.21 -26.55 36.99
N HIS A 330 -29.92 -27.68 37.65
CA HIS A 330 -28.57 -28.24 37.76
C HIS A 330 -28.05 -28.80 36.42
N LEU A 331 -28.93 -29.19 35.50
CA LEU A 331 -28.54 -29.67 34.17
C LEU A 331 -28.14 -28.52 33.23
N LEU A 332 -28.71 -27.32 33.40
CA LEU A 332 -28.43 -26.15 32.56
C LEU A 332 -27.31 -25.25 33.10
N ALA A 333 -27.02 -25.32 34.40
CA ALA A 333 -25.95 -24.55 35.05
C ALA A 333 -24.58 -24.61 34.32
N PRO A 334 -24.03 -25.79 33.96
CA PRO A 334 -22.73 -25.85 33.27
C PRO A 334 -22.75 -25.22 31.87
N TYR A 335 -23.88 -25.30 31.16
CA TYR A 335 -24.03 -24.67 29.84
C TYR A 335 -24.13 -23.14 29.93
N LEU A 336 -24.75 -22.61 30.99
CA LEU A 336 -24.80 -21.18 31.25
C LEU A 336 -23.42 -20.64 31.65
N GLU A 337 -22.64 -21.38 32.44
CA GLU A 337 -21.26 -21.02 32.75
C GLU A 337 -20.37 -21.01 31.51
N GLN A 338 -20.52 -22.02 30.63
CA GLN A 338 -19.79 -22.07 29.36
C GLN A 338 -20.19 -20.92 28.43
N LEU A 339 -21.48 -20.59 28.33
CA LEU A 339 -21.95 -19.45 27.53
C LEU A 339 -21.44 -18.11 28.10
N LEU A 340 -21.41 -17.96 29.41
CA LEU A 340 -20.84 -16.78 30.07
C LEU A 340 -19.33 -16.68 29.81
N ALA A 341 -18.59 -17.79 29.85
CA ALA A 341 -17.17 -17.81 29.51
C ALA A 341 -16.92 -17.38 28.05
N ILE A 342 -17.68 -17.92 27.09
CA ILE A 342 -17.62 -17.53 25.67
C ILE A 342 -17.99 -16.05 25.50
N SER A 343 -19.00 -15.55 26.21
CA SER A 343 -19.37 -14.12 26.15
C SER A 343 -18.25 -13.20 26.64
N ARG A 344 -17.51 -13.61 27.67
CA ARG A 344 -16.35 -12.87 28.20
C ARG A 344 -15.19 -12.90 27.19
N GLU A 345 -14.95 -14.04 26.56
CA GLU A 345 -13.95 -14.16 25.49
C GLU A 345 -14.31 -13.28 24.29
N GLN A 346 -15.56 -13.33 23.81
CA GLN A 346 -16.03 -12.46 22.73
C GLN A 346 -15.87 -10.99 23.08
N LYS A 347 -16.19 -10.58 24.31
CA LYS A 347 -15.95 -9.21 24.78
C LYS A 347 -14.47 -8.85 24.73
N GLY A 348 -13.58 -9.77 25.14
CA GLY A 348 -12.13 -9.61 25.04
C GLY A 348 -11.63 -9.49 23.59
N LEU A 349 -12.16 -10.29 22.67
CA LEU A 349 -11.82 -10.20 21.25
C LEU A 349 -12.32 -8.90 20.63
N ILE A 350 -13.51 -8.43 21.00
CA ILE A 350 -14.04 -7.14 20.54
C ILE A 350 -13.18 -5.98 21.05
N THR A 351 -12.75 -6.00 22.33
CA THR A 351 -11.87 -4.96 22.85
C THR A 351 -10.50 -5.00 22.16
N GLN A 352 -9.92 -6.18 21.96
CA GLN A 352 -8.66 -6.34 21.21
C GLN A 352 -8.79 -5.84 19.77
N LYS A 353 -9.85 -6.22 19.06
CA LYS A 353 -10.12 -5.75 17.69
C LYS A 353 -10.26 -4.23 17.64
N SER A 354 -10.97 -3.63 18.61
CA SER A 354 -11.13 -2.19 18.68
C SER A 354 -9.79 -1.48 18.96
N HIS A 355 -8.96 -2.03 19.85
CA HIS A 355 -7.62 -1.52 20.13
C HIS A 355 -6.74 -1.58 18.88
N LEU A 356 -6.68 -2.73 18.20
CA LEU A 356 -5.91 -2.89 16.96
C LEU A 356 -6.38 -1.92 15.88
N ASN A 357 -7.70 -1.81 15.66
CA ASN A 357 -8.23 -0.86 14.69
C ASN A 357 -7.85 0.59 15.03
N ASN A 358 -7.95 0.98 16.31
CA ASN A 358 -7.52 2.30 16.76
C ASN A 358 -6.01 2.53 16.55
N THR A 359 -5.17 1.53 16.81
CA THR A 359 -3.74 1.64 16.55
C THR A 359 -3.43 1.77 15.06
N ILE A 360 -4.11 0.99 14.20
CA ILE A 360 -3.94 1.08 12.74
C ILE A 360 -4.34 2.47 12.25
N VAL A 361 -5.50 2.98 12.65
CA VAL A 361 -5.95 4.33 12.27
C VAL A 361 -4.95 5.39 12.73
N LYS A 362 -4.41 5.28 13.95
CA LYS A 362 -3.36 6.20 14.44
C LYS A 362 -2.10 6.14 13.57
N GLN A 363 -1.63 4.94 13.23
CA GLN A 363 -0.44 4.75 12.40
C GLN A 363 -0.65 5.26 10.97
N VAL A 364 -1.84 5.04 10.39
CA VAL A 364 -2.17 5.57 9.06
C VAL A 364 -2.21 7.08 9.06
N LYS A 365 -2.85 7.71 10.06
CA LYS A 365 -2.87 9.18 10.20
C LYS A 365 -1.47 9.75 10.37
N GLU A 366 -0.60 9.10 11.16
CA GLU A 366 0.77 9.55 11.33
C GLU A 366 1.58 9.42 10.03
N ASN A 367 1.44 8.30 9.32
CA ASN A 367 2.07 8.13 8.00
C ASN A 367 1.58 9.17 6.99
N CYS A 368 0.29 9.49 6.98
CA CYS A 368 -0.27 10.56 6.15
C CYS A 368 0.38 11.93 6.45
N ARG A 369 0.61 12.26 7.73
CA ARG A 369 1.29 13.51 8.12
C ARG A 369 2.75 13.52 7.69
N ILE A 370 3.46 12.41 7.87
CA ILE A 370 4.85 12.29 7.41
C ILE A 370 4.91 12.46 5.89
N LEU A 371 3.99 11.85 5.15
CA LEU A 371 3.91 12.01 3.70
C LEU A 371 3.63 13.45 3.27
N ASP A 372 2.76 14.18 3.99
CA ASP A 372 2.53 15.61 3.71
C ASP A 372 3.77 16.46 3.98
N HIS A 373 4.49 16.17 5.08
CA HIS A 373 5.74 16.86 5.40
C HIS A 373 6.79 16.62 4.32
N LEU A 374 6.99 15.35 3.94
CA LEU A 374 7.89 14.99 2.85
C LEU A 374 7.46 15.64 1.53
N ALA A 375 6.15 15.71 1.25
CA ALA A 375 5.64 16.39 0.06
C ALA A 375 5.94 17.90 0.07
N ALA A 376 5.87 18.56 1.23
CA ALA A 376 6.24 19.96 1.39
C ALA A 376 7.76 20.20 1.26
N GLU A 377 8.59 19.23 1.66
CA GLU A 377 10.06 19.28 1.49
C GLU A 377 10.52 18.87 0.08
N SER A 378 9.67 18.20 -0.68
CA SER A 378 9.99 17.72 -2.02
C SER A 378 10.23 18.88 -2.99
N GLN A 379 11.38 18.86 -3.65
CA GLN A 379 11.65 19.74 -4.80
C GLN A 379 11.09 19.16 -6.11
N LEU A 380 10.78 17.86 -6.13
CA LEU A 380 10.34 17.15 -7.33
C LEU A 380 8.87 17.47 -7.65
N ILE A 381 8.01 17.52 -6.64
CA ILE A 381 6.57 17.79 -6.83
C ILE A 381 6.31 19.20 -7.39
N PRO A 382 6.96 20.28 -6.89
CA PRO A 382 6.81 21.61 -7.46
C PRO A 382 7.39 21.73 -8.88
N ALA A 383 8.46 21.01 -9.19
CA ALA A 383 9.07 21.01 -10.53
C ALA A 383 8.15 20.33 -11.57
N HIS A 384 7.42 19.29 -11.17
CA HIS A 384 6.50 18.55 -12.03
C HIS A 384 5.11 18.41 -11.40
N PRO A 385 4.30 19.48 -11.37
CA PRO A 385 2.99 19.47 -10.72
C PRO A 385 2.00 18.59 -11.50
N MET A 386 1.30 17.71 -10.79
CA MET A 386 0.27 16.87 -11.41
C MET A 386 -0.95 17.71 -11.83
N PRO A 387 -1.42 17.60 -13.09
CA PRO A 387 -2.64 18.25 -13.55
C PRO A 387 -3.86 17.79 -12.73
N GLY A 388 -4.51 18.72 -12.03
CA GLY A 388 -5.72 18.46 -11.24
C GLY A 388 -5.51 18.21 -9.74
N ALA A 389 -4.28 18.04 -9.26
CA ALA A 389 -4.00 17.84 -7.83
C ALA A 389 -4.23 19.10 -6.97
N GLY A 390 -4.24 20.30 -7.58
CA GLY A 390 -4.37 21.58 -6.87
C GLY A 390 -5.80 21.97 -6.41
N ARG A 391 -6.81 21.10 -6.50
CA ARG A 391 -8.20 21.43 -6.15
C ARG A 391 -8.77 20.77 -4.90
N SER A 392 -8.02 19.95 -4.17
CA SER A 392 -8.48 19.50 -2.86
C SER A 392 -8.17 20.58 -1.81
N LYS A 393 -8.96 21.66 -1.82
CA LYS A 393 -9.08 22.54 -0.67
C LYS A 393 -9.55 21.68 0.51
N SER A 394 -8.67 21.57 1.50
CA SER A 394 -8.98 21.44 2.93
C SER A 394 -10.41 21.89 3.23
N GLY A 395 -11.27 20.95 3.61
CA GLY A 395 -12.69 21.18 3.81
C GLY A 395 -13.39 19.93 4.33
N PHE A 396 -13.18 19.63 5.62
CA PHE A 396 -14.15 19.00 6.51
C PHE A 396 -14.91 17.77 5.95
N SER A 397 -14.27 16.59 5.97
CA SER A 397 -14.99 15.31 5.84
C SER A 397 -14.35 14.25 6.74
N GLU A 398 -14.21 14.58 8.03
CA GLU A 398 -13.82 13.63 9.08
C GLU A 398 -15.08 13.02 9.70
N ALA A 399 -15.83 12.25 8.92
CA ALA A 399 -16.83 11.32 9.47
C ALA A 399 -17.14 10.23 8.44
N VAL A 400 -16.84 8.99 8.83
CA VAL A 400 -17.19 7.74 8.14
C VAL A 400 -16.27 7.39 6.95
N SER A 401 -15.27 6.53 7.18
CA SER A 401 -15.04 5.30 6.40
C SER A 401 -13.68 4.66 6.67
N THR A 402 -13.66 3.49 7.31
CA THR A 402 -12.47 2.63 7.48
C THR A 402 -11.91 2.06 6.16
N ALA A 403 -12.60 2.29 5.03
CA ALA A 403 -12.12 1.99 3.68
C ALA A 403 -11.47 3.20 2.98
N ALA A 404 -11.69 4.42 3.47
CA ALA A 404 -11.15 5.65 2.88
C ALA A 404 -9.68 5.89 3.25
N ASP A 405 -9.22 5.40 4.41
CA ASP A 405 -7.86 5.59 4.90
C ASP A 405 -6.77 4.98 3.98
N LYS A 406 -7.07 3.85 3.30
CA LYS A 406 -6.16 3.27 2.28
C LYS A 406 -6.12 4.09 1.00
N ALA A 407 -7.26 4.66 0.61
CA ALA A 407 -7.34 5.58 -0.52
C ALA A 407 -6.62 6.90 -0.20
N GLU A 408 -6.55 7.29 1.08
CA GLU A 408 -5.87 8.51 1.53
C GLU A 408 -4.34 8.43 1.36
N VAL A 409 -3.71 7.34 1.80
CA VAL A 409 -2.26 7.14 1.63
C VAL A 409 -1.90 7.03 0.14
N SER A 410 -2.68 6.24 -0.61
CA SER A 410 -2.49 6.08 -2.05
C SER A 410 -2.65 7.41 -2.80
N GLY A 411 -3.64 8.22 -2.43
CA GLY A 411 -3.86 9.54 -3.02
C GLY A 411 -2.74 10.53 -2.74
N ARG A 412 -2.12 10.48 -1.56
CA ARG A 412 -0.99 11.34 -1.16
C ARG A 412 0.33 10.96 -1.85
N ILE A 413 0.51 9.70 -2.23
CA ILE A 413 1.71 9.22 -2.95
C ILE A 413 1.60 9.48 -4.45
N GLN A 414 0.39 9.56 -5.01
CA GLN A 414 0.17 9.73 -6.44
C GLN A 414 0.92 10.94 -7.07
N PRO A 415 0.98 12.13 -6.44
CA PRO A 415 1.77 13.26 -6.93
C PRO A 415 3.26 12.96 -7.08
N TRP A 416 3.83 12.18 -6.16
CA TRP A 416 5.24 11.77 -6.23
C TRP A 416 5.51 10.85 -7.41
N VAL A 417 4.64 9.87 -7.65
CA VAL A 417 4.79 8.93 -8.76
C VAL A 417 4.68 9.66 -10.10
N PHE A 418 3.72 10.56 -10.23
CA PHE A 418 3.60 11.39 -11.43
C PHE A 418 4.82 12.31 -11.61
N ALA A 419 5.26 12.99 -10.55
CA ALA A 419 6.41 13.88 -10.63
C ALA A 419 7.70 13.13 -10.99
N ALA A 420 7.88 11.90 -10.50
CA ALA A 420 9.00 11.04 -10.87
C ALA A 420 8.96 10.61 -12.34
N ASP A 421 7.78 10.22 -12.86
CA ASP A 421 7.62 9.86 -14.27
C ASP A 421 7.81 11.07 -15.19
N ALA A 422 7.24 12.22 -14.82
CA ALA A 422 7.43 13.47 -15.54
C ALA A 422 8.90 13.92 -15.56
N ALA A 423 9.62 13.79 -14.44
CA ALA A 423 11.05 14.07 -14.39
C ALA A 423 11.87 13.11 -15.25
N LYS A 424 11.51 11.82 -15.27
CA LYS A 424 12.13 10.83 -16.15
C LYS A 424 11.92 11.18 -17.63
N ILE A 425 10.70 11.57 -18.01
CA ILE A 425 10.42 11.97 -19.39
C ILE A 425 11.21 13.23 -19.74
N ALA A 426 11.24 14.23 -18.85
CA ALA A 426 12.00 15.46 -19.07
C ALA A 426 13.50 15.20 -19.23
N THR A 427 14.11 14.31 -18.42
CA THR A 427 15.53 13.98 -18.58
C THR A 427 15.80 13.23 -19.89
N LEU A 428 14.91 12.31 -20.28
CA LEU A 428 15.02 11.64 -21.57
C LEU A 428 14.87 12.60 -22.76
N GLU A 429 13.97 13.58 -22.67
CA GLU A 429 13.79 14.62 -23.67
C GLU A 429 15.05 15.50 -23.78
N THR A 430 15.59 15.98 -22.66
CA THR A 430 16.85 16.77 -22.70
C THR A 430 18.04 15.97 -23.24
N ALA A 431 18.12 14.66 -22.96
CA ALA A 431 19.15 13.80 -23.51
C ALA A 431 18.98 13.62 -25.02
N ALA A 432 17.75 13.44 -25.50
CA ALA A 432 17.44 13.36 -26.93
C ALA A 432 17.78 14.68 -27.65
N GLU A 433 17.39 15.83 -27.09
CA GLU A 433 17.74 17.15 -27.63
C GLU A 433 19.27 17.33 -27.73
N LYS A 434 20.03 16.90 -26.72
CA LYS A 434 21.50 16.98 -26.75
C LYS A 434 22.13 16.04 -27.77
N ILE A 435 21.54 14.87 -28.01
CA ILE A 435 21.97 13.95 -29.06
C ILE A 435 21.70 14.56 -30.44
N ASP A 436 20.52 15.13 -30.64
CA ASP A 436 20.16 15.78 -31.91
C ASP A 436 21.04 17.01 -32.18
N GLU A 437 21.30 17.85 -31.16
CA GLU A 437 22.27 18.95 -31.24
C GLU A 437 23.67 18.44 -31.59
N GLY A 438 24.11 17.34 -30.97
CA GLY A 438 25.39 16.70 -31.26
C GLY A 438 25.47 16.17 -32.69
N GLN A 439 24.39 15.55 -33.19
CA GLN A 439 24.31 15.08 -34.56
C GLN A 439 24.37 16.25 -35.56
N ILE A 440 23.61 17.32 -35.32
CA ILE A 440 23.67 18.52 -36.15
C ILE A 440 25.08 19.13 -36.15
N ALA A 441 25.75 19.16 -34.99
CA ALA A 441 27.12 19.64 -34.87
C ALA A 441 28.11 18.76 -35.67
N VAL A 442 27.98 17.43 -35.60
CA VAL A 442 28.81 16.49 -36.37
C VAL A 442 28.55 16.62 -37.87
N GLU A 443 27.29 16.72 -38.29
CA GLU A 443 26.98 16.94 -39.70
C GLU A 443 27.51 18.30 -40.20
N SER A 444 27.45 19.33 -39.36
CA SER A 444 28.01 20.64 -39.69
C SER A 444 29.53 20.57 -39.82
N SER A 445 30.22 19.86 -38.93
CA SER A 445 31.67 19.70 -39.00
C SER A 445 32.09 18.86 -40.21
N MET A 446 31.36 17.78 -40.51
CA MET A 446 31.56 16.98 -41.73
C MET A 446 31.37 17.83 -43.00
N ARG A 447 30.34 18.68 -43.07
CA ARG A 447 30.16 19.61 -44.20
C ARG A 447 31.34 20.57 -44.32
N THR A 448 31.79 21.17 -43.21
CA THR A 448 32.96 22.06 -43.25
C THR A 448 34.25 21.34 -43.63
N LEU A 449 34.45 20.08 -43.22
CA LEU A 449 35.61 19.28 -43.64
C LEU A 449 35.55 18.93 -45.13
N ALA A 450 34.37 18.58 -45.66
CA ALA A 450 34.19 18.37 -47.09
C ALA A 450 34.49 19.64 -47.89
N GLU A 451 34.02 20.81 -47.42
CA GLU A 451 34.36 22.11 -48.01
C GLU A 451 35.87 22.39 -47.96
N MET A 452 36.54 22.05 -46.85
CA MET A 452 37.99 22.17 -46.75
C MET A 452 38.73 21.22 -47.69
N ASP A 453 38.29 19.97 -47.85
CA ASP A 453 38.89 19.02 -48.80
C ASP A 453 38.73 19.48 -50.26
N VAL A 454 37.61 20.12 -50.60
CA VAL A 454 37.41 20.81 -51.90
C VAL A 454 38.43 21.93 -52.06
N LEU A 455 38.60 22.80 -51.06
CA LEU A 455 39.55 23.93 -51.09
C LEU A 455 41.01 23.49 -51.14
N LEU A 456 41.36 22.37 -50.49
CA LEU A 456 42.70 21.76 -50.56
C LEU A 456 42.95 21.02 -51.89
N GLY A 457 41.98 21.00 -52.81
CA GLY A 457 42.14 20.42 -54.14
C GLY A 457 42.24 18.89 -54.14
N LYS A 458 41.89 18.21 -53.05
CA LYS A 458 41.87 16.74 -52.99
C LYS A 458 40.80 16.12 -53.90
N GLU A 459 39.78 16.87 -54.28
CA GLU A 459 38.76 16.43 -55.24
C GLU A 459 39.17 16.59 -56.72
N ALA A 460 40.31 17.21 -57.04
CA ALA A 460 40.80 17.30 -58.42
C ALA A 460 41.49 16.02 -58.93
N GLY A 461 41.53 14.94 -58.15
CA GLY A 461 42.37 13.77 -58.39
C GLY A 461 41.69 12.41 -58.38
N LYS A 462 40.37 12.30 -58.61
CA LYS A 462 39.72 10.98 -58.83
C LYS A 462 39.23 10.82 -60.27
N GLN A 463 40.17 10.78 -61.21
CA GLN A 463 40.02 9.93 -62.39
C GLN A 463 40.33 8.48 -61.99
N LYS A 464 39.39 7.60 -62.30
CA LYS A 464 39.43 6.12 -62.32
C LYS A 464 40.82 5.45 -62.14
N GLN A 465 40.97 4.74 -61.02
CA GLN A 465 41.67 3.46 -60.84
C GLN A 465 41.22 2.95 -59.46
N ASP A 466 40.26 2.03 -59.36
CA ASP A 466 40.36 0.57 -59.54
C ASP A 466 41.31 -0.11 -58.52
N GLY A 467 40.71 -0.93 -57.65
CA GLY A 467 41.32 -1.76 -56.59
C GLY A 467 41.68 -0.98 -55.31
N GLU A 468 41.32 -1.35 -54.09
CA GLU A 468 40.76 -2.55 -53.47
C GLU A 468 40.24 -2.10 -52.07
N GLU A 469 39.27 -2.81 -51.50
CA GLU A 469 38.88 -2.78 -50.08
C GLU A 469 38.10 -1.56 -49.53
N ASP A 470 36.76 -1.62 -49.57
CA ASP A 470 36.01 -1.57 -48.30
C ASP A 470 34.61 -2.22 -48.44
N LEU A 471 34.51 -3.42 -47.87
CA LEU A 471 33.42 -4.38 -47.95
C LEU A 471 32.42 -4.16 -46.81
N TRP A 472 31.86 -2.95 -46.60
CA TRP A 472 30.89 -2.77 -45.49
C TRP A 472 29.71 -1.82 -45.72
N LEU A 473 29.56 -1.22 -46.90
CA LEU A 473 28.44 -0.28 -47.14
C LEU A 473 27.85 -0.41 -48.55
N ASP A 474 27.21 -1.53 -48.85
CA ASP A 474 26.12 -1.52 -49.85
C ASP A 474 25.02 -2.50 -49.47
N GLY A 475 23.84 -1.94 -49.24
CA GLY A 475 22.68 -2.58 -48.64
C GLY A 475 21.41 -1.77 -48.85
N SER A 476 21.20 -1.35 -50.10
CA SER A 476 19.90 -1.11 -50.73
C SER A 476 18.99 0.02 -50.19
N GLN A 477 18.96 1.05 -51.03
CA GLN A 477 17.91 2.01 -51.36
C GLN A 477 16.44 1.59 -51.08
N GLN A 478 15.66 2.59 -50.66
CA GLN A 478 14.18 2.60 -50.64
C GLN A 478 13.55 2.43 -52.04
N PRO A 479 12.20 2.28 -52.15
CA PRO A 479 11.40 3.51 -52.33
C PRO A 479 10.02 3.53 -51.64
N GLU A 480 9.60 4.76 -51.32
CA GLU A 480 8.25 5.37 -51.35
C GLU A 480 6.99 4.48 -51.28
N ASN A 481 6.09 4.74 -50.33
CA ASN A 481 4.95 5.66 -50.54
C ASN A 481 3.97 5.75 -49.36
N THR A 482 3.34 6.91 -49.30
CA THR A 482 2.33 7.43 -48.36
C THR A 482 1.19 6.48 -47.97
N ARG A 483 0.70 6.56 -46.72
CA ARG A 483 -0.70 6.94 -46.41
C ARG A 483 -0.97 7.06 -44.90
N LYS A 484 -1.73 8.11 -44.59
CA LYS A 484 -2.32 8.48 -43.30
C LYS A 484 -3.12 7.32 -42.71
N HIS A 485 -2.96 7.06 -41.41
CA HIS A 485 -4.06 6.58 -40.58
C HIS A 485 -4.02 7.25 -39.21
N THR A 486 -5.06 8.03 -38.96
CA THR A 486 -5.44 8.57 -37.67
C THR A 486 -5.92 7.40 -36.81
N ASP A 487 -5.19 7.02 -35.77
CA ASP A 487 -5.75 6.13 -34.75
C ASP A 487 -6.45 6.94 -33.67
N LYS A 488 -7.78 6.87 -33.79
CA LYS A 488 -8.74 7.32 -32.80
C LYS A 488 -8.45 6.63 -31.48
N ARG A 489 -8.24 7.46 -30.45
CA ARG A 489 -8.50 7.19 -29.03
C ARG A 489 -9.70 6.23 -28.87
N GLY A 490 -9.40 4.97 -28.60
CA GLY A 490 -10.33 4.06 -27.96
C GLY A 490 -10.47 4.47 -26.52
N SER A 491 -11.62 5.08 -26.18
CA SER A 491 -12.06 5.25 -24.79
C SER A 491 -12.18 3.87 -24.15
N LYS A 492 -11.13 3.45 -23.43
CA LYS A 492 -11.26 2.40 -22.42
C LYS A 492 -11.72 3.05 -21.13
N VAL A 493 -12.85 2.54 -20.64
CA VAL A 493 -13.44 2.79 -19.33
C VAL A 493 -12.34 2.89 -18.28
N ILE A 494 -12.25 4.06 -17.65
CA ILE A 494 -11.29 4.37 -16.59
C ILE A 494 -11.70 3.54 -15.37
N GLN A 495 -11.06 2.39 -15.19
CA GLN A 495 -10.85 1.89 -13.83
C GLN A 495 -9.78 2.80 -13.19
N PRO A 496 -9.91 3.18 -11.92
CA PRO A 496 -8.89 3.98 -11.27
C PRO A 496 -7.60 3.16 -11.23
N LYS A 497 -6.63 3.52 -12.07
CA LYS A 497 -5.27 2.95 -12.02
C LYS A 497 -4.79 3.09 -10.59
N THR A 498 -4.50 1.96 -9.96
CA THR A 498 -3.94 1.99 -8.62
C THR A 498 -2.49 2.43 -8.72
N VAL A 499 -1.95 3.04 -7.66
CA VAL A 499 -0.56 3.56 -7.64
C VAL A 499 0.47 2.48 -7.97
N PHE A 500 0.12 1.21 -7.73
CA PHE A 500 0.94 0.04 -8.04
C PHE A 500 0.93 -0.35 -9.52
N ASP A 501 -0.07 0.05 -10.29
CA ASP A 501 -0.11 -0.15 -11.76
C ASP A 501 0.74 0.90 -12.50
N MET A 502 1.14 1.98 -11.82
CA MET A 502 2.01 3.03 -12.38
C MET A 502 3.50 2.83 -12.06
N LEU A 503 3.84 1.95 -11.11
CA LEU A 503 5.23 1.59 -10.83
C LEU A 503 5.65 0.44 -11.76
N ASP A 504 6.14 0.77 -12.95
CA ASP A 504 6.93 -0.17 -13.74
C ASP A 504 8.23 -0.47 -12.98
N GLY A 505 8.33 -1.68 -12.43
CA GLY A 505 9.41 -2.17 -11.56
C GLY A 505 10.80 -2.29 -12.19
N ASN A 506 11.10 -1.54 -13.25
CA ASN A 506 12.41 -1.53 -13.91
C ASN A 506 13.37 -0.53 -13.26
N LEU A 507 13.45 -0.52 -11.94
CA LEU A 507 14.55 0.12 -11.21
C LEU A 507 15.67 -0.90 -11.04
N GLY A 508 16.66 -0.86 -11.94
CA GLY A 508 18.01 -1.36 -11.63
C GLY A 508 18.46 -2.69 -12.24
N LEU A 509 17.94 -3.14 -13.39
CA LEU A 509 18.63 -4.17 -14.16
C LEU A 509 19.75 -3.55 -14.99
N LEU A 510 20.87 -3.27 -14.32
CA LEU A 510 22.16 -3.17 -14.99
C LEU A 510 22.42 -4.53 -15.64
N ARG A 511 22.50 -4.52 -16.96
CA ARG A 511 22.87 -5.63 -17.85
C ARG A 511 24.13 -6.30 -17.28
N SER A 512 24.01 -7.48 -16.67
CA SER A 512 25.16 -8.32 -16.40
C SER A 512 25.63 -8.87 -17.74
N GLU A 513 26.79 -8.40 -18.18
CA GLU A 513 27.54 -8.94 -19.31
C GLU A 513 27.72 -10.45 -19.13
N GLN A 514 27.37 -11.17 -20.19
CA GLN A 514 27.41 -12.62 -20.28
C GLN A 514 28.74 -12.96 -20.94
N GLU A 515 29.75 -13.37 -20.16
CA GLU A 515 30.98 -13.93 -20.71
C GLU A 515 30.68 -15.30 -21.36
N PRO A 516 31.24 -15.59 -22.55
CA PRO A 516 31.05 -16.87 -23.22
C PRO A 516 32.02 -17.93 -22.68
N LEU A 517 31.50 -19.16 -22.56
CA LEU A 517 32.28 -20.40 -22.45
C LEU A 517 32.82 -20.84 -23.81
#